data_AF-A0A2A5ERP1-F1
#
_entry.id   AF-A0A2A5ERP1-F1
#
_cell.length_a   1.000
_cell.length_b   1.000
_cell.length_c   1.000
_cell.angle_alpha   90.00
_cell.angle_beta   90.00
_cell.angle_gamma   90.00
#
_symmetry.space_group_name_H-M   'P 1'
#
loop_
_entity.id
_entity.type
_entity.pdbx_description
1 polymer ?
#
loop_
_entity_poly.entity_id
_entity_poly.type
_entity_poly.pdbx_seq_one_letter_code
_entity_poly.pdbx_strand_id
1 'polypeptide(L)'
;MATLSFLIADDHWLVRQGLRHTLSELADDVQVTEASLYQEVIDILTKGQTFDLLLMDLSMPGMGPEEGLARLREVAPTAPFVIVSGTDDPVTIRELIRSGVAGFIPKTAPPAMMLRALQLVLSGGIYVPPSNLVPLSCLITPFNSSRLKSLSGRDAHVR
;
A
#
# COMPACT_ATOMS: atom_id res chain seq x y z
N MET A 1 12.32 18.08 -7.24
CA MET A 1 11.77 16.73 -7.51
C MET A 1 11.33 16.17 -6.18
N ALA A 2 10.11 15.61 -6.08
CA ALA A 2 9.63 15.04 -4.83
C ALA A 2 10.09 13.58 -4.75
N THR A 3 10.90 13.26 -3.75
CA THR A 3 11.28 11.89 -3.40
C THR A 3 10.07 11.18 -2.80
N LEU A 4 9.72 10.00 -3.31
CA LEU A 4 8.67 9.17 -2.72
C LEU A 4 9.26 8.13 -1.78
N SER A 5 8.72 8.04 -0.57
CA SER A 5 9.17 7.11 0.46
C SER A 5 8.14 6.00 0.69
N PHE A 6 8.58 4.75 0.56
CA PHE A 6 7.75 3.55 0.73
C PHE A 6 8.29 2.66 1.84
N LEU A 7 7.38 1.99 2.54
CA LEU A 7 7.72 0.89 3.45
C LEU A 7 7.15 -0.40 2.87
N ILE A 8 7.99 -1.38 2.58
CA ILE A 8 7.59 -2.71 2.12
C ILE A 8 7.76 -3.69 3.27
N ALA A 9 6.70 -4.34 3.67
CA ALA A 9 6.69 -5.35 4.70
C ALA A 9 6.19 -6.68 4.13
N ASP A 10 7.10 -7.63 3.94
CA ASP A 10 6.81 -8.98 3.44
C ASP A 10 7.91 -9.92 3.93
N ASP A 11 7.56 -11.13 4.38
CA ASP A 11 8.52 -12.14 4.85
C ASP A 11 9.28 -12.81 3.69
N HIS A 12 8.79 -12.69 2.45
CA HIS A 12 9.40 -13.26 1.25
C HIS A 12 10.31 -12.27 0.52
N TRP A 13 11.62 -12.55 0.49
CA TRP A 13 12.61 -11.72 -0.21
C TRP A 13 12.26 -11.45 -1.69
N LEU A 14 11.77 -12.46 -2.41
CA LEU A 14 11.44 -12.33 -3.84
C LEU A 14 10.29 -11.33 -4.06
N VAL A 15 9.30 -11.31 -3.18
CA VAL A 15 8.17 -10.36 -3.27
C VAL A 15 8.66 -8.94 -3.04
N ARG A 16 9.52 -8.71 -2.03
CA ARG A 16 10.13 -7.40 -1.79
C ARG A 16 10.91 -6.89 -3.00
N GLN A 17 11.68 -7.76 -3.66
CA GLN A 17 12.40 -7.38 -4.88
C GLN A 17 11.46 -7.01 -6.04
N GLY A 18 10.38 -7.77 -6.25
CA GLY A 18 9.37 -7.46 -7.27
C GLY A 18 8.64 -6.15 -7.02
N LEU A 19 8.29 -5.88 -5.75
CA LEU A 19 7.66 -4.61 -5.34
C LEU A 19 8.62 -3.45 -5.52
N ARG A 20 9.89 -3.58 -5.10
CA ARG A 20 10.91 -2.55 -5.29
C ARG A 20 11.12 -2.21 -6.77
N HIS A 21 11.11 -3.23 -7.63
CA HIS A 21 11.20 -3.02 -9.07
C HIS A 21 9.99 -2.25 -9.61
N THR A 22 8.77 -2.66 -9.25
CA THR A 22 7.54 -1.97 -9.65
C THR A 22 7.52 -0.51 -9.17
N LEU A 23 7.97 -0.25 -7.94
CA LEU A 23 8.04 1.10 -7.39
C LEU A 23 9.07 1.97 -8.12
N SER A 24 10.18 1.40 -8.59
CA SER A 24 11.18 2.15 -9.36
C SER A 24 10.67 2.65 -10.72
N GLU A 25 9.59 2.05 -11.24
CA GLU A 25 8.92 2.53 -12.46
C GLU A 25 7.95 3.69 -12.18
N LEU A 26 7.65 3.97 -10.91
CA LEU A 26 6.61 4.92 -10.50
C LEU A 26 7.11 6.37 -10.46
N ALA A 27 8.37 6.57 -10.08
CA ALA A 27 9.00 7.88 -10.00
C ALA A 27 10.53 7.76 -10.15
N ASP A 28 11.18 8.86 -10.54
CA ASP A 28 12.64 8.88 -10.75
C ASP A 28 13.43 8.75 -9.44
N ASP A 29 12.85 9.20 -8.31
CA ASP A 29 13.48 9.17 -6.98
C ASP A 29 12.56 8.50 -5.96
N VAL A 30 12.93 7.28 -5.59
CA VAL A 30 12.15 6.37 -4.75
C VAL A 30 13.04 5.83 -3.63
N GLN A 31 12.62 6.05 -2.39
CA GLN A 31 13.22 5.44 -1.22
C GLN A 31 12.35 4.31 -0.72
N VAL A 32 12.98 3.15 -0.50
CA VAL A 32 12.31 1.95 0.01
C VAL A 32 12.96 1.53 1.31
N THR A 33 12.17 1.49 2.36
CA THR A 33 12.49 0.79 3.61
C THR A 33 11.84 -0.59 3.56
N GLU A 34 12.57 -1.62 3.94
CA GLU A 34 12.07 -3.01 3.97
C GLU A 34 11.92 -3.50 5.41
N ALA A 35 10.90 -4.31 5.64
CA ALA A 35 10.67 -5.08 6.85
C ALA A 35 10.28 -6.52 6.47
N SER A 36 10.69 -7.47 7.29
CA SER A 36 10.35 -8.89 7.16
C SER A 36 9.40 -9.38 8.26
N LEU A 37 9.24 -8.59 9.33
CA LEU A 37 8.39 -8.89 10.47
C LEU A 37 7.50 -7.70 10.81
N TYR A 38 6.30 -7.99 11.32
CA TYR A 38 5.36 -6.95 11.73
C TYR A 38 5.94 -6.01 12.81
N GLN A 39 6.72 -6.54 13.76
CA GLN A 39 7.34 -5.71 14.80
C GLN A 39 8.33 -4.69 14.23
N GLU A 40 9.08 -5.05 13.18
CA GLU A 40 10.00 -4.13 12.51
C GLU A 40 9.25 -2.94 11.90
N VAL A 41 8.06 -3.17 11.32
CA VAL A 41 7.18 -2.12 10.81
C VAL A 41 6.80 -1.14 11.93
N ILE A 42 6.35 -1.65 13.07
CA ILE A 42 5.98 -0.81 14.21
C ILE A 42 7.17 -0.02 14.73
N ASP A 43 8.34 -0.64 14.86
CA ASP A 43 9.57 0.03 15.31
C ASP A 43 10.01 1.13 14.34
N ILE A 44 9.86 0.92 13.03
CA ILE A 44 10.15 1.92 12.00
C ILE A 44 9.19 3.11 12.10
N LEU A 45 7.90 2.85 12.21
CA LEU A 45 6.86 3.90 12.26
C LEU A 45 6.93 4.71 13.57
N THR A 46 7.17 4.05 14.71
CA THR A 46 7.30 4.71 16.02
C THR A 46 8.56 5.58 16.15
N LYS A 47 9.59 5.33 15.34
CA LYS A 47 10.77 6.21 15.21
C LYS A 47 10.46 7.53 14.47
N GLY A 48 9.23 7.72 13.99
CA GLY A 48 8.78 8.96 13.34
C GLY A 48 9.13 9.05 11.85
N GLN A 49 9.53 7.95 11.22
CA GLN A 49 9.69 7.91 9.77
C GLN A 49 8.32 8.01 9.09
N THR A 50 8.18 8.92 8.13
CA THR A 50 6.95 9.11 7.36
C THR A 50 7.08 8.47 5.99
N PHE A 51 6.02 7.80 5.54
CA PHE A 51 5.95 7.14 4.24
C PHE A 51 4.76 7.67 3.45
N ASP A 52 4.95 7.81 2.13
CA ASP A 52 3.88 8.15 1.20
C ASP A 52 2.95 6.96 0.97
N LEU A 53 3.45 5.73 1.13
CA LEU A 53 2.67 4.50 1.04
C LEU A 53 3.35 3.34 1.78
N LEU A 54 2.56 2.57 2.52
CA LEU A 54 2.98 1.31 3.14
C LEU A 54 2.41 0.14 2.32
N LEU A 55 3.26 -0.82 1.98
CA LEU A 55 2.91 -2.08 1.32
C LEU A 55 3.11 -3.21 2.32
N MET A 56 2.03 -3.90 2.65
CA MET A 56 1.97 -4.80 3.81
C MET A 56 1.43 -6.15 3.39
N ASP A 57 2.17 -7.22 3.67
CA ASP A 57 1.64 -8.58 3.58
C ASP A 57 0.88 -9.00 4.85
N LEU A 58 -0.27 -9.64 4.66
CA LEU A 58 -1.09 -10.17 5.76
C LEU A 58 -0.59 -11.50 6.30
N SER A 59 0.17 -12.24 5.50
CA SER A 59 0.71 -13.54 5.90
C SER A 59 1.97 -13.42 6.76
N MET A 60 2.43 -12.20 7.06
CA MET A 60 3.61 -11.99 7.88
C MET A 60 3.42 -12.48 9.32
N PRO A 61 4.44 -13.17 9.89
CA PRO A 61 4.45 -13.53 11.30
C PRO A 61 4.30 -12.31 12.22
N GLY A 62 3.43 -12.43 13.22
CA GLY A 62 3.19 -11.39 14.23
C GLY A 62 2.15 -10.33 13.85
N MET A 63 1.60 -10.38 12.63
CA MET A 63 0.47 -9.53 12.24
C MET A 63 -0.85 -10.23 12.61
N GLY A 64 -1.50 -9.79 13.68
CA GLY A 64 -2.90 -10.15 13.97
C GLY A 64 -3.85 -9.40 13.02
N PRO A 65 -4.93 -10.01 12.49
CA PRO A 65 -5.77 -9.38 11.47
C PRO A 65 -6.39 -8.05 11.91
N GLU A 66 -7.03 -8.01 13.08
CA GLU A 66 -7.72 -6.80 13.56
C GLU A 66 -6.83 -5.92 14.44
N GLU A 67 -6.15 -6.52 15.41
CA GLU A 67 -5.29 -5.80 16.37
C GLU A 67 -4.07 -5.16 15.67
N GLY A 68 -3.54 -5.82 14.63
CA GLY A 68 -2.41 -5.30 13.87
C GLY A 68 -2.77 -4.04 13.07
N LEU A 69 -3.92 -4.03 12.41
CA LEU A 69 -4.36 -2.87 11.63
C LEU A 69 -4.72 -1.67 12.52
N ALA A 70 -5.37 -1.92 13.66
CA ALA A 70 -5.67 -0.87 14.63
C ALA A 70 -4.37 -0.21 15.12
N ARG A 71 -3.39 -1.01 15.52
CA ARG A 71 -2.09 -0.50 16.00
C ARG A 71 -1.33 0.24 14.91
N LEU A 72 -1.34 -0.25 13.67
CA LEU A 72 -0.76 0.46 12.52
C LEU A 72 -1.38 1.85 12.31
N ARG A 73 -2.70 1.97 12.47
CA ARG A 73 -3.40 3.26 12.38
C ARG A 73 -3.02 4.21 13.50
N GLU A 74 -2.79 3.71 14.70
CA GLU A 74 -2.33 4.55 15.81
C GLU A 74 -0.93 5.14 15.56
N VAL A 75 0.00 4.33 15.04
CA VAL A 75 1.39 4.76 14.82
C VAL A 75 1.59 5.50 13.49
N ALA A 76 0.71 5.28 12.51
CA ALA A 76 0.75 5.91 11.19
C ALA A 76 -0.65 6.39 10.74
N PRO A 77 -1.21 7.42 11.39
CA PRO A 77 -2.61 7.83 11.19
C PRO A 77 -2.89 8.44 9.81
N THR A 78 -1.88 9.02 9.16
CA THR A 78 -2.02 9.73 7.88
C THR A 78 -1.51 8.93 6.68
N ALA A 79 -0.79 7.83 6.93
CA ALA A 79 -0.14 7.09 5.86
C ALA A 79 -1.12 6.09 5.22
N PRO A 80 -1.26 6.08 3.88
CA PRO A 80 -2.08 5.08 3.21
C PRO A 80 -1.33 3.76 3.29
N PHE A 81 -2.08 2.68 3.52
CA PHE A 81 -1.53 1.34 3.43
C PHE A 81 -2.30 0.51 2.42
N VAL A 82 -1.54 -0.30 1.70
CA VAL A 82 -2.03 -1.26 0.73
C VAL A 82 -1.61 -2.64 1.20
N ILE A 83 -2.59 -3.53 1.25
CA ILE A 83 -2.33 -4.94 1.52
C ILE A 83 -1.90 -5.62 0.23
N VAL A 84 -0.81 -6.38 0.30
CA VAL A 84 -0.31 -7.23 -0.79
C VAL A 84 -0.31 -8.67 -0.30
N SER A 85 -1.31 -9.47 -0.66
CA SER A 85 -1.48 -10.82 -0.11
C SER A 85 -1.74 -11.87 -1.19
N GLY A 86 -1.35 -13.12 -0.92
CA GLY A 86 -1.68 -14.27 -1.75
C GLY A 86 -3.12 -14.79 -1.53
N THR A 87 -3.76 -14.39 -0.43
CA THR A 87 -5.13 -14.80 -0.09
C THR A 87 -6.14 -13.89 -0.77
N ASP A 88 -7.09 -14.43 -1.54
CA ASP A 88 -8.08 -13.65 -2.30
C ASP A 88 -9.50 -13.77 -1.74
N ASP A 89 -9.65 -14.16 -0.46
CA ASP A 89 -10.95 -14.32 0.20
C ASP A 89 -11.76 -13.00 0.21
N PRO A 90 -12.94 -12.98 -0.44
CA PRO A 90 -13.75 -11.77 -0.53
C PRO A 90 -14.27 -11.25 0.80
N VAL A 91 -14.42 -12.10 1.83
CA VAL A 91 -14.88 -11.64 3.16
C VAL A 91 -13.76 -10.82 3.81
N THR A 92 -12.57 -11.40 3.87
CA THR A 92 -11.35 -10.77 4.39
C THR A 92 -11.06 -9.45 3.67
N ILE A 93 -11.10 -9.42 2.33
CA ILE A 93 -10.84 -8.19 1.56
C ILE A 93 -11.82 -7.08 1.94
N ARG A 94 -13.10 -7.41 2.14
CA ARG A 94 -14.12 -6.41 2.50
C ARG A 94 -13.91 -5.88 3.91
N GLU A 95 -13.53 -6.72 4.85
CA GLU A 95 -13.23 -6.32 6.23
C GLU A 95 -12.03 -5.37 6.29
N LEU A 96 -10.97 -5.69 5.54
CA LEU A 96 -9.78 -4.84 5.38
C LEU A 96 -10.11 -3.46 4.80
N ILE A 97 -10.93 -3.41 3.74
CA ILE A 97 -11.34 -2.12 3.18
C ILE A 97 -12.18 -1.33 4.19
N ARG A 98 -13.08 -1.99 4.93
CA ARG A 98 -13.88 -1.35 5.98
C ARG A 98 -13.04 -0.86 7.16
N SER A 99 -11.89 -1.48 7.43
CA SER A 99 -10.92 -1.02 8.42
C SER A 99 -10.06 0.16 7.94
N GLY A 100 -10.31 0.68 6.73
CA GLY A 100 -9.65 1.87 6.19
C GLY A 100 -8.35 1.59 5.45
N VAL A 101 -8.16 0.37 4.92
CA VAL A 101 -7.08 0.07 3.97
C VAL A 101 -7.29 0.86 2.68
N ALA A 102 -6.21 1.45 2.14
CA ALA A 102 -6.25 2.23 0.90
C ALA A 102 -6.23 1.34 -0.36
N GLY A 103 -5.85 0.06 -0.24
CA GLY A 103 -6.18 -0.91 -1.27
C GLY A 103 -5.73 -2.33 -0.97
N PHE A 104 -6.21 -3.26 -1.78
CA PHE A 104 -5.82 -4.67 -1.72
C PHE A 104 -5.31 -5.13 -3.09
N ILE A 105 -4.09 -5.64 -3.15
CA ILE A 105 -3.46 -6.14 -4.37
C ILE A 105 -3.11 -7.62 -4.18
N PRO A 106 -3.64 -8.53 -5.00
CA PRO A 106 -3.19 -9.93 -5.00
C PRO A 106 -1.70 -10.03 -5.38
N LYS A 107 -0.92 -10.86 -4.68
CA LYS A 107 0.49 -11.15 -5.04
C LYS A 107 0.63 -11.76 -6.45
N THR A 108 -0.43 -12.40 -6.94
CA THR A 108 -0.54 -12.98 -8.29
C THR A 108 -0.89 -11.95 -9.37
N ALA A 109 -1.15 -10.69 -9.00
CA ALA A 109 -1.51 -9.66 -9.95
C ALA A 109 -0.36 -9.39 -10.94
N PRO A 110 -0.64 -9.19 -12.24
CA PRO A 110 0.38 -8.80 -13.20
C PRO A 110 1.06 -7.48 -12.79
N PRO A 111 2.36 -7.28 -13.07
CA PRO A 111 3.08 -6.05 -12.69
C PRO A 111 2.39 -4.76 -13.17
N ALA A 112 1.85 -4.76 -14.39
CA ALA A 112 1.11 -3.61 -14.92
C ALA A 112 -0.14 -3.27 -14.09
N MET A 113 -0.86 -4.27 -13.57
CA MET A 113 -2.01 -4.05 -12.70
C MET A 113 -1.58 -3.51 -11.34
N MET A 114 -0.49 -4.04 -10.78
CA MET A 114 0.09 -3.55 -9.54
C MET A 114 0.51 -2.09 -9.66
N LEU A 115 1.20 -1.71 -10.75
CA LEU A 115 1.59 -0.33 -11.01
C LEU A 115 0.37 0.61 -11.07
N ARG A 116 -0.69 0.22 -11.77
CA ARG A 116 -1.94 1.00 -11.84
C ARG A 116 -2.63 1.14 -10.49
N ALA A 117 -2.65 0.07 -9.69
CA ALA A 117 -3.20 0.10 -8.34
C ALA A 117 -2.42 1.07 -7.44
N LEU A 118 -1.08 1.03 -7.49
CA LEU A 118 -0.23 1.94 -6.72
C LEU A 118 -0.41 3.40 -7.15
N GLN A 119 -0.50 3.68 -8.45
CA GLN A 119 -0.80 5.01 -8.99
C GLN A 119 -2.15 5.54 -8.48
N LEU A 120 -3.19 4.70 -8.48
CA LEU A 120 -4.52 5.06 -7.98
C LEU A 120 -4.46 5.42 -6.49
N VAL A 121 -3.79 4.60 -5.68
CA VAL A 121 -3.69 4.83 -4.23
C VAL A 121 -2.92 6.12 -3.93
N LEU A 122 -1.80 6.36 -4.62
CA LEU A 122 -1.06 7.61 -4.48
C LEU A 122 -1.88 8.83 -4.95
N SER A 123 -2.79 8.69 -5.90
CA SER A 123 -3.71 9.79 -6.26
C SER A 123 -4.78 10.07 -5.17
N GLY A 124 -4.83 9.27 -4.12
CA GLY A 124 -5.82 9.32 -3.03
C GLY A 124 -7.07 8.48 -3.29
N GLY A 125 -7.04 7.63 -4.32
CA GLY A 125 -8.09 6.64 -4.58
C GLY A 125 -7.95 5.39 -3.71
N ILE A 126 -8.94 4.50 -3.80
CA ILE A 126 -8.91 3.18 -3.16
C ILE A 126 -8.90 2.12 -4.25
N TYR A 127 -7.95 1.19 -4.18
CA TYR A 127 -7.89 0.07 -5.10
C TYR A 127 -8.52 -1.18 -4.48
N VAL A 128 -9.55 -1.71 -5.14
CA VAL A 128 -10.17 -3.00 -4.79
C VAL A 128 -10.15 -3.88 -6.05
N PRO A 129 -9.74 -5.15 -5.96
CA PRO A 129 -9.77 -6.04 -7.12
C PRO A 129 -11.18 -6.13 -7.72
N PRO A 130 -11.34 -6.20 -9.05
CA PRO A 130 -12.65 -6.18 -9.70
C PRO A 130 -13.61 -7.29 -9.24
N SER A 131 -13.07 -8.44 -8.82
CA SER A 131 -13.84 -9.57 -8.28
C SER A 131 -14.41 -9.31 -6.88
N ASN A 132 -13.95 -8.27 -6.19
CA ASN A 132 -14.20 -8.02 -4.77
C ASN A 132 -14.77 -6.61 -4.48
N LEU A 133 -15.39 -5.99 -5.49
CA LEU A 133 -15.93 -4.63 -5.37
C LEU A 133 -16.91 -4.52 -4.19
N VAL A 134 -16.74 -3.46 -3.41
CA VAL A 134 -17.61 -3.09 -2.29
C VAL A 134 -18.48 -1.89 -2.64
N PRO A 135 -19.66 -1.73 -1.99
CA PRO A 135 -20.42 -0.50 -2.08
C PRO A 135 -19.55 0.72 -1.71
N LEU A 136 -19.72 1.82 -2.45
CA LEU A 136 -18.96 3.06 -2.22
C LEU A 136 -19.11 3.61 -0.79
N SER A 137 -20.22 3.29 -0.11
CA SER A 137 -20.46 3.66 1.29
C SER A 137 -19.44 3.08 2.28
N CYS A 138 -18.68 2.05 1.90
CA CYS A 138 -17.64 1.45 2.74
C CYS A 138 -16.27 2.13 2.56
N LEU A 139 -16.11 3.01 1.58
CA LEU A 139 -14.85 3.66 1.24
C LEU A 139 -14.67 4.93 2.10
N ILE A 140 -14.10 4.79 3.30
CA ILE A 140 -13.77 5.92 4.18
C ILE A 140 -12.26 6.13 4.17
N THR A 141 -11.78 7.32 3.75
CA THR A 141 -10.34 7.65 3.79
C THR A 141 -10.07 9.01 4.44
N PRO A 142 -9.20 9.08 5.47
CA PRO A 142 -8.68 10.33 6.01
C PRO A 142 -7.41 10.83 5.28
N PHE A 143 -7.23 10.51 3.99
CA PHE A 143 -5.97 10.74 3.28
C PHE A 143 -5.88 12.14 2.65
N ASN A 144 -4.74 12.82 2.85
CA ASN A 144 -4.45 14.14 2.32
C ASN A 144 -3.39 14.07 1.20
N SER A 145 -3.80 14.26 -0.05
CA SER A 145 -2.99 14.14 -1.28
C SER A 145 -2.01 15.30 -1.54
N SER A 146 -1.74 16.15 -0.55
CA SER A 146 -1.03 17.44 -0.76
C SER A 146 0.44 17.32 -1.18
N ARG A 147 1.13 16.19 -0.95
CA ARG A 147 2.51 15.96 -1.45
C ARG A 147 2.58 15.46 -2.91
N LEU A 148 1.49 14.91 -3.44
CA LEU A 148 1.51 14.13 -4.69
C LEU A 148 1.12 14.95 -5.94
N LYS A 149 0.73 16.22 -5.77
CA LYS A 149 0.40 17.14 -6.87
C LYS A 149 1.56 17.44 -7.84
N SER A 150 2.79 17.03 -7.53
CA SER A 150 3.96 17.25 -8.40
C SER A 150 4.21 16.13 -9.43
N LEU A 151 3.49 14.99 -9.36
CA LEU A 151 3.73 13.83 -10.23
C LEU A 151 2.79 13.75 -11.45
N SER A 152 1.76 14.58 -11.53
CA SER A 152 0.77 14.58 -12.63
C SER A 152 1.25 15.26 -13.92
N GLY A 153 2.55 15.56 -14.06
CA GLY A 153 3.11 16.33 -15.16
C GLY A 153 3.73 15.54 -16.31
N ARG A 154 3.40 14.25 -16.50
CA ARG A 154 3.93 13.45 -17.62
C ARG A 154 2.81 12.84 -18.47
N ASP A 155 2.46 13.61 -19.50
CA ASP A 155 2.06 13.22 -20.85
C ASP A 155 1.16 11.98 -21.02
N ALA A 156 -0.13 12.27 -21.11
CA ALA A 156 -1.04 11.52 -21.96
C ALA A 156 -0.62 11.71 -23.44
N HIS A 157 0.30 10.88 -23.93
CA HIS A 157 0.50 10.71 -25.37
C HIS A 157 0.57 9.22 -25.72
N VAL A 158 -0.61 8.60 -25.77
CA VAL A 158 -0.81 7.31 -26.44
C VAL A 158 -1.00 7.63 -27.93
N ARG A 159 -0.08 7.16 -28.76
CA ARG A 159 -0.29 6.98 -30.20
C ARG A 159 -0.55 5.51 -30.46
#